data_AF-A0A6G4ED51-F1
#
_entry.id   AF-A0A6G4ED51-F1
#
_cell.length_a   1.000
_cell.length_b   1.000
_cell.length_c   1.000
_cell.angle_alpha   90.00
_cell.angle_beta   90.00
_cell.angle_gamma   90.00
#
_symmetry.space_group_name_H-M   'P 1'
#
loop_
_entity.id
_entity.type
_entity.pdbx_description
1 polymer ?
#
loop_
_entity_poly.entity_id
_entity_poly.type
_entity_poly.pdbx_seq_one_letter_code
_entity_poly.pdbx_strand_id
1 'polypeptide(L)' 'MMFNNLEAELKRKNIRRKDLAKELNLTIGTVSQKLNGKAPLTLNEAKLIKQVLKVDISLEELFEKLEIKKLN' A
#
# COMPACT_ATOMS: atom_id res chain seq x y z
N MET A 1 8.62 2.95 2.20
CA MET A 1 7.70 2.15 1.34
C MET A 1 7.68 2.77 -0.06
N MET A 2 7.09 2.16 -1.09
CA MET A 2 7.00 2.79 -2.43
C MET A 2 5.96 3.93 -2.49
N PHE A 3 4.97 3.88 -1.60
CA PHE A 3 3.80 4.77 -1.58
C PHE A 3 3.77 5.55 -0.26
N ASN A 4 4.10 6.84 -0.29
CA ASN A 4 4.21 7.67 0.91
C ASN A 4 2.86 7.87 1.62
N ASN A 5 1.82 8.16 0.85
CA ASN A 5 0.47 8.40 1.39
C ASN A 5 -0.06 7.14 2.08
N LEU A 6 0.09 5.98 1.45
CA LEU A 6 -0.22 4.69 2.07
C LEU A 6 0.56 4.45 3.38
N GLU A 7 1.87 4.71 3.39
CA GLU A 7 2.70 4.52 4.59
C GLU A 7 2.25 5.44 5.74
N ALA A 8 1.90 6.68 5.44
CA ALA A 8 1.36 7.63 6.41
C ALA A 8 0.02 7.15 6.99
N GLU A 9 -0.91 6.69 6.15
CA GLU A 9 -2.22 6.22 6.59
C GLU A 9 -2.14 4.93 7.42
N LEU A 10 -1.27 3.99 7.04
CA LEU A 10 -1.00 2.79 7.83
C LEU A 10 -0.46 3.15 9.23
N LYS A 11 0.45 4.12 9.30
CA LYS A 11 1.00 4.60 10.57
C LYS A 11 -0.06 5.32 11.42
N ARG A 12 -0.86 6.20 10.84
CA ARG A 12 -1.96 6.92 11.52
C ARG A 12 -2.96 5.96 12.16
N LYS A 13 -3.24 4.84 11.51
CA LYS A 13 -4.24 3.85 11.95
C LYS A 13 -3.62 2.65 12.70
N ASN A 14 -2.31 2.66 12.92
CA ASN A 14 -1.55 1.56 13.53
C ASN A 14 -1.77 0.21 12.84
N ILE A 15 -1.98 0.23 11.51
CA ILE A 15 -2.18 -0.98 10.70
C ILE A 15 -0.82 -1.46 10.22
N ARG A 16 -0.51 -2.73 10.52
CA ARG A 16 0.76 -3.35 10.14
C ARG A 16 0.57 -4.20 8.89
N ARG A 17 1.68 -4.54 8.24
CA ARG A 17 1.69 -5.43 7.05
C ARG A 17 1.06 -6.80 7.32
N LYS A 18 1.13 -7.30 8.57
CA LYS A 18 0.47 -8.54 8.99
C LYS A 18 -1.05 -8.45 8.99
N ASP A 19 -1.60 -7.26 9.19
CA ASP A 19 -3.04 -7.03 9.22
C ASP A 19 -3.54 -6.98 7.77
N LEU A 20 -2.86 -6.24 6.90
CA LEU A 20 -3.12 -6.27 5.46
C LEU A 20 -3.02 -7.68 4.85
N ALA A 21 -2.04 -8.47 5.29
CA ALA A 21 -1.86 -9.85 4.83
C ALA A 21 -3.09 -10.72 5.12
N LYS A 22 -3.70 -10.56 6.30
CA LYS A 22 -4.94 -11.26 6.67
C LYS A 22 -6.11 -10.83 5.79
N GLU A 23 -6.31 -9.52 5.62
CA GLU A 23 -7.41 -8.96 4.83
C GLU A 23 -7.32 -9.30 3.34
N LEU A 24 -6.10 -9.39 2.81
CA LEU A 24 -5.86 -9.72 1.40
C LEU A 24 -5.74 -11.23 1.15
N ASN A 25 -5.77 -12.07 2.19
CA ASN A 25 -5.47 -13.50 2.12
C ASN A 25 -4.11 -13.78 1.43
N LEU A 26 -3.08 -13.06 1.85
CA LEU A 26 -1.71 -13.14 1.32
C LEU A 26 -0.70 -13.40 2.44
N THR A 27 0.52 -13.80 2.07
CA THR A 27 1.63 -13.80 3.03
C THR A 27 2.13 -12.37 3.29
N ILE A 28 2.70 -12.14 4.48
CA ILE A 28 3.34 -10.85 4.83
C ILE A 28 4.46 -10.50 3.83
N GLY A 29 5.18 -11.51 3.34
CA GLY A 29 6.22 -11.36 2.34
C GLY A 29 5.67 -10.87 1.00
N THR A 30 4.53 -11.43 0.54
CA THR A 30 3.86 -11.01 -0.70
C THR A 30 3.37 -9.57 -0.60
N VAL A 31 2.73 -9.19 0.52
CA VAL A 31 2.34 -7.80 0.78
C VAL A 31 3.56 -6.88 0.75
N SER A 32 4.66 -7.28 1.40
CA SER A 32 5.90 -6.49 1.42
C SER A 32 6.50 -6.31 0.03
N GLN A 33 6.47 -7.35 -0.82
CA GLN A 33 6.95 -7.25 -2.20
C GLN A 33 6.08 -6.27 -3.01
N LYS A 34 4.76 -6.37 -2.90
CA LYS A 34 3.81 -5.49 -3.59
C LYS A 34 3.95 -4.03 -3.17
N LEU A 35 3.96 -3.74 -1.86
CA LEU A 35 4.05 -2.37 -1.33
C LEU A 35 5.44 -1.70 -1.51
N ASN A 36 6.45 -2.48 -1.90
CA ASN A 36 7.78 -1.98 -2.24
C ASN A 36 8.06 -2.04 -3.76
N GLY A 37 7.06 -2.32 -4.60
CA GLY A 37 7.21 -2.33 -6.06
C GLY A 37 7.92 -3.54 -6.66
N LYS A 38 8.21 -4.57 -5.86
CA LYS A 38 8.86 -5.81 -6.32
C LYS A 38 7.88 -6.79 -6.96
N ALA A 39 6.58 -6.58 -6.76
CA ALA A 39 5.50 -7.35 -7.38
C ALA A 39 4.33 -6.40 -7.72
N PRO A 40 3.53 -6.70 -8.75
CA PRO A 40 2.38 -5.87 -9.09
C PRO A 40 1.30 -5.93 -8.00
N LEU A 41 0.73 -4.78 -7.66
CA LEU A 41 -0.48 -4.65 -6.85
C LEU A 41 -1.68 -4.54 -7.79
N THR A 42 -2.67 -5.41 -7.61
CA THR A 42 -3.89 -5.41 -8.42
C THR A 42 -4.88 -4.34 -7.93
N LEU A 43 -5.80 -3.92 -8.82
CA LEU A 43 -6.83 -2.95 -8.46
C LEU A 43 -7.74 -3.45 -7.31
N ASN A 44 -8.04 -4.75 -7.27
CA ASN A 44 -8.86 -5.33 -6.19
C ASN A 44 -8.14 -5.26 -4.85
N GLU A 45 -6.85 -5.61 -4.79
CA GLU A 45 -6.04 -5.48 -3.57
C GLU A 45 -5.96 -4.01 -3.13
N ALA A 46 -5.77 -3.07 -4.06
CA ALA A 46 -5.74 -1.64 -3.76
C ALA A 46 -7.06 -1.14 -3.16
N LYS A 47 -8.21 -1.57 -3.71
CA LYS A 47 -9.55 -1.26 -3.19
C LYS A 47 -9.74 -1.81 -1.78
N LEU A 48 -9.35 -3.06 -1.53
CA LEU A 48 -9.42 -3.69 -0.20
C LEU A 48 -8.57 -2.93 0.82
N ILE A 49 -7.33 -2.56 0.47
CA ILE A 49 -6.47 -1.75 1.33
C ILE A 49 -7.13 -0.40 1.67
N LYS A 50 -7.71 0.29 0.68
CA LYS A 50 -8.43 1.55 0.92
C LYS A 50 -9.64 1.35 1.86
N GLN A 51 -10.39 0.26 1.70
CA GLN A 51 -11.51 -0.08 2.59
C GLN A 51 -11.06 -0.34 4.03
N VAL A 52 -9.95 -1.07 4.22
CA VAL A 52 -9.35 -1.30 5.54
C VAL A 52 -8.91 0.00 6.19
N LEU A 53 -8.34 0.91 5.39
CA LEU A 53 -7.92 2.22 5.86
C LEU A 53 -9.10 3.14 6.16
N LYS A 54 -10.26 3.02 5.51
CA LYS A 54 -11.41 3.94 5.69
C LYS A 54 -10.96 5.41 5.53
N VAL A 55 -10.38 5.72 4.37
CA VAL A 55 -9.87 7.05 4.02
C VAL A 55 -10.64 7.64 2.85
N ASP A 56 -10.79 8.96 2.87
CA ASP A 56 -11.48 9.73 1.83
C ASP A 56 -10.49 10.42 0.88
N ILE A 57 -9.51 9.64 0.41
CA ILE A 57 -8.60 10.06 -0.67
C ILE A 57 -8.72 9.07 -1.83
N SER A 58 -8.38 9.52 -3.04
CA SER A 58 -8.47 8.69 -4.25
C SER A 58 -7.48 7.51 -4.21
N LEU A 59 -7.69 6.50 -5.06
CA LEU A 59 -6.72 5.40 -5.15
C LEU A 59 -5.41 5.90 -5.76
N GLU A 60 -5.50 6.87 -6.66
CA GLU A 60 -4.42 7.55 -7.35
C GLU A 60 -3.50 8.26 -6.35
N GLU A 61 -4.08 9.04 -5.43
CA GLU A 61 -3.32 9.69 -4.36
C GLU A 61 -2.78 8.68 -3.34
N LEU A 62 -3.60 7.71 -2.91
CA LEU A 62 -3.18 6.73 -1.90
C LEU A 62 -1.98 5.89 -2.38
N PHE A 63 -1.97 5.52 -3.66
CA PHE A 63 -0.93 4.72 -4.31
C PHE A 63 -0.02 5.56 -5.23
N GLU A 64 0.10 6.86 -4.96
CA GLU A 64 1.06 7.73 -5.65
C GLU A 64 2.48 7.23 -5.39
N LYS A 65 3.22 6.99 -6.48
CA LYS A 65 4.58 6.44 -6.41
C LYS A 65 5.55 7.54 -6.03
N LEU A 66 6.54 7.17 -5.22
CA LEU A 66 7.76 7.96 -5.12
C LEU A 66 8.44 8.02 -6.50
N GLU A 67 8.37 9.18 -7.16
CA GLU A 67 9.24 9.51 -8.28
C GLU A 67 10.69 9.58 -7.76
N ILE A 68 11.44 8.51 -7.91
CA ILE A 68 12.90 8.60 -7.79
C ILE A 68 13.38 9.33 -9.04
N LYS A 69 13.55 10.65 -8.94
CA LYS A 69 14.30 11.40 -9.95
C LYS A 69 15.66 10.71 -10.08
N LYS A 70 15.89 10.04 -11.21
CA LYS A 70 17.24 9.62 -11.56
C LYS A 70 18.06 10.90 -11.69
N LEU A 71 18.98 11.11 -10.75
CA LEU A 71 20.05 12.08 -10.91
C LEU A 71 20.88 11.57 -12.09
N ASN A 72 20.69 12.21 -13.24
CA ASN A 72 21.54 12.06 -14.41
C ASN A 72 22.82 12.87 -14.20
#